data_AF-A0A847BDC9-F1
#
_entry.id   AF-A0A847BDC9-F1
#
_cell.length_a   1.000
_cell.length_b   1.000
_cell.length_c   1.000
_cell.angle_alpha   90.00
_cell.angle_beta   90.00
_cell.angle_gamma   90.00
#
_symmetry.space_group_name_H-M   'P 1'
#
loop_
_entity.id
_entity.type
_entity.pdbx_description
1 polymer ?
#
loop_
_entity_poly.entity_id
_entity_poly.type
_entity_poly.pdbx_seq_one_letter_code
_entity_poly.pdbx_strand_id
1 'polypeptide(L)'
;YALALERLVAQGLAYPCSCSRQQWREHAVYPGWCRTRPCEPDRPLAWRLRSDLGLNPVAWHDRLFGEQRFVPAELGDVVLKRKDGLWAYQLAVTVDDAAQGISDVVRGHDLLDNTPWQRQLQHALGLPEPRYLHLPLIVNASGQKLSKQNLAPALPVVDAAVRPLLYQALVALDQKPPVTLRLATVQEQLTWAIRHWQPQRIRRQAQRRE
;
A
#
# COMPACT_ATOMS: atom_id res chain seq x y z
N TYR A 1 15.43 -9.38 4.19
CA TYR A 1 14.59 -8.86 5.29
C TYR A 1 15.24 -8.95 6.67
N ALA A 2 15.84 -10.09 7.07
CA ALA A 2 16.49 -10.25 8.38
C ALA A 2 17.50 -9.13 8.70
N LEU A 3 18.44 -8.86 7.79
CA LEU A 3 19.40 -7.76 7.91
C LEU A 3 18.74 -6.38 8.10
N ALA A 4 17.61 -6.12 7.44
CA ALA A 4 16.88 -4.87 7.61
C ALA A 4 16.26 -4.76 9.01
N LEU A 5 15.65 -5.85 9.50
CA LEU A 5 15.15 -5.89 10.88
C LEU A 5 16.29 -5.70 11.89
N GLU A 6 17.41 -6.39 11.73
CA GLU A 6 18.58 -6.26 12.61
C GLU A 6 19.09 -4.81 12.67
N ARG A 7 19.17 -4.12 11.53
CA ARG A 7 19.52 -2.69 11.48
C ARG A 7 18.51 -1.83 12.25
N LEU A 8 17.22 -2.05 12.07
CA LEU A 8 16.18 -1.31 12.80
C LEU A 8 16.26 -1.58 14.32
N VAL A 9 16.57 -2.81 14.73
CA VAL A 9 16.77 -3.15 16.15
C VAL A 9 18.00 -2.44 16.70
N ALA A 10 19.12 -2.45 15.98
CA ALA A 10 20.34 -1.76 16.40
C ALA A 10 20.15 -0.24 16.54
N GLN A 11 19.25 0.36 15.76
CA GLN A 11 18.87 1.77 15.84
C GLN A 11 17.81 2.05 16.92
N GLY A 12 17.29 1.03 17.62
CA GLY A 12 16.19 1.19 18.58
C GLY A 12 14.82 1.45 17.94
N LEU A 13 14.71 1.28 16.62
CA LEU A 13 13.49 1.50 15.85
C LEU A 13 12.61 0.26 15.73
N ALA A 14 13.07 -0.91 16.16
CA ALA A 14 12.25 -2.12 16.24
C ALA A 14 12.35 -2.78 17.61
N TYR A 15 11.23 -3.31 18.10
CA TYR A 15 11.16 -3.95 19.41
C TYR A 15 10.32 -5.24 19.39
N PRO A 16 10.64 -6.22 20.25
CA PRO A 16 9.86 -7.44 20.37
C PRO A 16 8.56 -7.20 21.14
N CYS A 17 7.48 -7.86 20.70
CA CYS A 17 6.14 -7.70 21.27
C CYS A 17 5.47 -9.06 21.47
N SER A 18 5.06 -9.35 22.70
CA SER A 18 4.30 -10.55 23.05
C SER A 18 2.78 -10.37 22.92
N CYS A 19 2.27 -9.15 22.69
CA CYS A 19 0.82 -8.91 22.66
C CYS A 19 0.13 -9.51 21.42
N SER A 20 -1.09 -10.04 21.60
CA SER A 20 -2.03 -10.43 20.54
C SER A 20 -3.04 -9.32 20.26
N ARG A 21 -3.70 -9.30 19.09
CA ARG A 21 -4.78 -8.32 18.79
C ARG A 21 -5.94 -8.40 19.78
N GLN A 22 -6.21 -9.58 20.35
CA GLN A 22 -7.27 -9.78 21.33
C GLN A 22 -7.03 -8.97 22.62
N GLN A 23 -5.78 -8.88 23.08
CA GLN A 23 -5.43 -8.18 24.34
C GLN A 23 -5.67 -6.67 24.28
N TRP A 24 -5.61 -6.07 23.09
CA TRP A 24 -5.83 -4.64 22.89
C TRP A 24 -6.99 -4.37 21.91
N ARG A 25 -7.98 -5.26 21.89
CA ARG A 25 -9.14 -5.16 20.97
C ARG A 25 -9.94 -3.86 21.13
N GLU A 26 -9.94 -3.29 22.34
CA GLU A 26 -10.63 -2.04 22.70
C GLU A 26 -9.85 -0.80 22.24
N HIS A 27 -8.61 -0.97 21.80
CA HIS A 27 -7.81 0.10 21.24
C HIS A 27 -7.82 0.02 19.71
N ALA A 28 -8.11 1.15 19.06
CA ALA A 28 -7.97 1.27 17.61
C ALA A 28 -6.52 1.00 17.18
N VAL A 29 -5.59 1.58 17.93
CA VAL A 29 -4.14 1.57 17.69
C VAL A 29 -3.42 0.81 18.81
N TYR A 30 -2.34 0.09 18.49
CA TYR A 30 -1.58 -0.65 19.50
C TYR A 30 -0.99 0.33 20.54
N PRO A 31 -1.24 0.15 21.85
CA PRO A 31 -0.83 1.14 22.87
C PRO A 31 0.68 1.21 23.17
N GLY A 32 1.50 0.35 22.58
CA GLY A 32 2.95 0.38 22.83
C GLY A 32 3.40 -0.35 24.12
N TRP A 33 2.58 -1.22 24.72
CA TRP A 33 2.90 -1.88 26.00
C TRP A 33 4.26 -2.62 26.03
N CYS A 34 4.71 -3.15 24.90
CA CYS A 34 5.99 -3.85 24.80
C CYS A 34 7.20 -2.98 24.41
N ARG A 35 7.05 -1.65 24.25
CA ARG A 35 8.12 -0.77 23.71
C ARG A 35 9.45 -0.85 24.47
N THR A 36 9.39 -1.05 25.79
CA THR A 36 10.58 -1.18 26.65
C THR A 36 10.99 -2.63 26.85
N ARG A 37 10.02 -3.53 27.07
CA ARG A 37 10.22 -4.96 27.26
C ARG A 37 8.94 -5.71 26.87
N PRO A 38 9.00 -6.92 26.31
CA PRO A 38 7.83 -7.75 26.13
C PRO A 38 7.06 -7.96 27.45
N CYS A 39 5.73 -7.85 27.41
CA CYS A 39 4.89 -8.11 28.58
C CYS A 39 4.97 -9.58 29.04
N GLU A 40 5.21 -10.49 28.09
CA GLU A 40 5.31 -11.94 28.30
C GLU A 40 6.51 -12.46 27.49
N PRO A 41 7.75 -12.36 28.00
CA PRO A 41 8.98 -12.67 27.25
C PRO A 41 9.09 -14.14 26.79
N ASP A 42 8.49 -15.07 27.53
CA ASP A 42 8.57 -16.51 27.26
C ASP A 42 7.62 -16.98 26.14
N ARG A 43 6.78 -16.07 25.61
CA ARG A 43 5.86 -16.37 24.50
C ARG A 43 6.48 -16.01 23.16
N PRO A 44 5.99 -16.60 22.05
CA PRO A 44 6.39 -16.17 20.71
C PRO A 44 6.21 -14.66 20.51
N LEU A 45 7.28 -14.03 20.00
CA LEU A 45 7.38 -12.57 19.86
C LEU A 45 7.19 -12.17 18.40
N ALA A 46 6.39 -11.11 18.18
CA ALA A 46 6.42 -10.35 16.94
C ALA A 46 7.47 -9.24 17.06
N TRP A 47 7.90 -8.69 15.92
CA TRP A 47 8.68 -7.46 15.88
C TRP A 47 7.82 -6.31 15.40
N ARG A 48 7.86 -5.17 16.08
CA ARG A 48 7.11 -3.96 15.74
C ARG A 48 8.03 -2.78 15.51
N LEU A 49 7.60 -1.86 14.66
CA LEU A 49 8.26 -0.57 14.40
C LEU A 49 7.94 0.43 15.52
N ARG A 50 8.93 1.15 16.04
CA ARG A 50 8.76 2.33 16.91
C ARG A 50 8.36 3.53 16.06
N SER A 51 7.06 3.66 15.81
CA SER A 51 6.55 4.69 14.89
C SER A 51 6.71 6.11 15.45
N ASP A 52 6.95 6.21 16.76
CA ASP A 52 7.22 7.43 17.50
C ASP A 52 8.68 7.92 17.43
N LEU A 53 9.64 7.05 17.07
CA LEU A 53 11.07 7.38 17.07
C LEU A 53 11.67 7.54 15.67
N GLY A 54 10.98 7.11 14.62
CA GLY A 54 11.43 7.32 13.24
C GLY A 54 11.07 8.71 12.69
N LEU A 55 11.22 8.88 11.37
CA LEU A 55 10.75 10.07 10.65
C LEU A 55 9.30 10.39 11.05
N ASN A 56 9.10 11.57 11.63
CA ASN A 56 7.81 12.01 12.16
C ASN A 56 7.77 13.55 12.25
N PRO A 57 6.83 14.23 11.56
CA PRO A 57 5.85 13.69 10.64
C PRO A 57 6.47 13.21 9.34
N VAL A 58 5.77 12.30 8.66
CA VAL A 58 6.11 11.88 7.30
C VAL A 58 5.29 12.72 6.32
N ALA A 59 5.99 13.37 5.39
CA ALA A 59 5.37 14.09 4.30
C ALA A 59 5.92 13.58 2.94
N TRP A 60 5.07 13.58 1.93
CA TRP A 60 5.44 13.28 0.55
C TRP A 60 4.42 13.87 -0.43
N HIS A 61 4.83 14.00 -1.69
CA HIS A 61 3.94 14.36 -2.78
C HIS A 61 3.35 13.11 -3.44
N ASP A 62 2.04 12.90 -3.33
CA ASP A 62 1.33 11.93 -4.16
C ASP A 62 0.98 12.58 -5.51
N ARG A 63 1.38 11.94 -6.62
CA ARG A 63 1.17 12.48 -7.97
C ARG A 63 -0.31 12.67 -8.34
N LEU A 64 -1.24 11.98 -7.68
CA LEU A 64 -2.68 12.22 -7.84
C LEU A 64 -3.23 13.09 -6.71
N PHE A 65 -3.00 12.73 -5.45
CA PHE A 65 -3.65 13.35 -4.28
C PHE A 65 -2.91 14.60 -3.74
N GLY A 66 -1.76 14.96 -4.31
CA GLY A 66 -0.96 16.11 -3.88
C GLY A 66 -0.18 15.86 -2.60
N GLU A 67 0.18 16.94 -1.90
CA GLU A 67 0.90 16.85 -0.63
C GLU A 67 0.14 16.02 0.41
N GLN A 68 0.80 14.99 0.93
CA GLN A 68 0.32 14.13 1.99
C GLN A 68 1.18 14.37 3.23
N ARG A 69 0.55 14.39 4.41
CA ARG A 69 1.24 14.54 5.69
C ARG A 69 0.56 13.69 6.74
N PHE A 70 1.32 12.78 7.34
CA PHE A 70 0.86 11.85 8.36
C PHE A 70 1.82 11.84 9.54
N VAL A 71 1.30 11.52 10.73
CA VAL A 71 2.07 11.36 11.96
C VAL A 71 2.09 9.86 12.28
N PRO A 72 3.14 9.09 11.92
CA PRO A 72 3.14 7.63 12.13
C PRO A 72 2.89 7.22 13.58
N ALA A 73 3.29 8.06 14.54
CA ALA A 73 3.03 7.83 15.97
C ALA A 73 1.52 7.74 16.30
N GLU A 74 0.66 8.42 15.56
CA GLU A 74 -0.81 8.38 15.73
C GLU A 74 -1.44 7.16 15.04
N LEU A 75 -0.77 6.62 14.02
CA LEU A 75 -1.20 5.41 13.30
C LEU A 75 -0.78 4.13 14.04
N GLY A 76 0.31 4.23 14.80
CA GLY A 76 0.83 3.23 15.73
C GLY A 76 1.81 2.22 15.15
N ASP A 77 2.28 1.35 16.05
CA ASP A 77 3.43 0.49 15.83
C ASP A 77 3.06 -0.77 15.03
N VAL A 78 3.26 -0.70 13.72
CA VAL A 78 3.03 -1.83 12.80
C VAL A 78 3.97 -2.99 13.04
N VAL A 79 3.48 -4.19 12.76
CA VAL A 79 4.28 -5.42 12.78
C VAL A 79 5.23 -5.42 11.57
N LEU A 80 6.49 -5.79 11.80
CA LEU A 80 7.54 -6.02 10.80
C LEU A 80 7.78 -7.52 10.56
N LYS A 81 7.70 -8.32 11.64
CA LYS A 81 7.76 -9.78 11.59
C LYS A 81 6.73 -10.36 12.56
N ARG A 82 5.91 -11.28 12.08
CA ARG A 82 4.84 -11.93 12.86
C ARG A 82 5.42 -13.00 13.79
N LYS A 83 4.63 -13.40 14.79
CA LYS A 83 4.97 -14.47 15.75
C LYS A 83 5.19 -15.83 15.10
N ASP A 84 4.51 -16.09 13.99
CA ASP A 84 4.63 -17.31 13.19
C ASP A 84 5.81 -17.26 12.18
N GLY A 85 6.66 -16.24 12.28
CA GLY A 85 7.88 -16.12 11.47
C GLY A 85 7.69 -15.41 10.13
N LEU A 86 6.46 -15.15 9.69
CA LEU A 86 6.17 -14.48 8.43
C LEU A 86 6.53 -12.99 8.48
N TRP A 87 7.16 -12.50 7.41
CA TRP A 87 7.46 -11.08 7.25
C TRP A 87 6.20 -10.29 6.93
N ALA A 88 6.03 -9.14 7.58
CA ALA A 88 4.87 -8.29 7.33
C ALA A 88 5.07 -7.45 6.07
N TYR A 89 3.95 -7.10 5.44
CA TYR A 89 3.91 -6.32 4.19
C TYR A 89 4.80 -5.07 4.24
N GLN A 90 4.76 -4.29 5.33
CA GLN A 90 5.50 -3.03 5.44
C GLN A 90 7.00 -3.20 5.26
N LEU A 91 7.61 -4.22 5.89
CA LEU A 91 9.04 -4.46 5.76
C LEU A 91 9.37 -5.12 4.41
N ALA A 92 8.57 -6.10 3.99
CA ALA A 92 8.81 -6.87 2.78
C ALA A 92 8.81 -5.95 1.54
N VAL A 93 7.71 -5.19 1.35
CA VAL A 93 7.57 -4.30 0.18
C VAL A 93 8.64 -3.22 0.15
N THR A 94 8.98 -2.64 1.31
CA THR A 94 10.01 -1.60 1.40
C THR A 94 11.38 -2.11 0.97
N VAL A 95 11.75 -3.32 1.40
CA VAL A 95 13.05 -3.92 1.06
C VAL A 95 13.07 -4.41 -0.38
N ASP A 96 11.98 -5.02 -0.87
CA ASP A 96 11.90 -5.54 -2.23
C ASP A 96 11.90 -4.42 -3.27
N ASP A 97 11.09 -3.36 -3.06
CA ASP A 97 11.05 -2.20 -3.96
C ASP A 97 12.45 -1.58 -4.10
N ALA A 98 13.17 -1.44 -2.99
CA ALA A 98 14.54 -0.93 -3.01
C ALA A 98 15.52 -1.86 -3.73
N ALA A 99 15.43 -3.18 -3.49
CA ALA A 99 16.29 -4.16 -4.14
C ALA A 99 16.04 -4.26 -5.66
N GLN A 100 14.80 -4.05 -6.08
CA GLN A 100 14.39 -4.05 -7.49
C GLN A 100 14.58 -2.70 -8.19
N GLY A 101 15.00 -1.65 -7.46
CA GLY A 101 15.18 -0.32 -8.01
C GLY A 101 13.86 0.35 -8.45
N ILE A 102 12.75 0.05 -7.76
CA ILE A 102 11.46 0.66 -8.04
C ILE A 102 11.53 2.16 -7.78
N SER A 103 11.24 2.95 -8.81
CA SER A 103 11.27 4.42 -8.77
C SER A 103 9.88 5.05 -8.69
N ASP A 104 8.84 4.32 -9.11
CA ASP A 104 7.45 4.75 -9.07
C ASP A 104 6.56 3.62 -8.55
N VAL A 105 5.83 3.91 -7.47
CA VAL A 105 4.82 3.01 -6.91
C VAL A 105 3.44 3.52 -7.31
N VAL A 106 2.77 2.76 -8.19
CA VAL A 106 1.39 3.02 -8.63
C VAL A 106 0.48 1.93 -8.07
N ARG A 107 -0.40 2.27 -7.13
CA ARG A 107 -1.24 1.29 -6.39
C ARG A 107 -2.59 1.89 -5.98
N GLY A 108 -3.51 1.08 -5.44
CA GLY A 108 -4.82 1.56 -5.00
C GLY A 108 -4.76 2.52 -3.80
N HIS A 109 -5.71 3.45 -3.72
CA HIS A 109 -5.86 4.42 -2.62
C HIS A 109 -6.08 3.78 -1.24
N ASP A 110 -6.48 2.52 -1.19
CA ASP A 110 -6.56 1.73 0.04
C ASP A 110 -5.21 1.55 0.76
N LEU A 111 -4.10 1.84 0.09
CA LEU A 111 -2.75 1.77 0.65
C LEU A 111 -2.12 3.15 0.88
N LEU A 112 -2.86 4.25 0.69
CA LEU A 112 -2.35 5.61 0.90
C LEU A 112 -1.84 5.78 2.34
N ASP A 113 -2.65 5.37 3.32
CA ASP A 113 -2.36 5.42 4.76
C ASP A 113 -1.30 4.42 5.23
N ASN A 114 -0.87 3.49 4.37
CA ASN A 114 0.24 2.57 4.63
C ASN A 114 1.62 3.17 4.26
N THR A 115 1.61 4.13 3.33
CA THR A 115 2.80 4.86 2.87
C THR A 115 3.63 5.48 4.00
N PRO A 116 3.07 6.10 5.07
CA PRO A 116 3.88 6.69 6.13
C PRO A 116 4.87 5.72 6.80
N TRP A 117 4.46 4.47 7.07
CA TRP A 117 5.37 3.48 7.66
C TRP A 117 6.46 3.05 6.67
N GLN A 118 6.12 2.89 5.40
CA GLN A 118 7.09 2.50 4.36
C GLN A 118 8.13 3.59 4.15
N ARG A 119 7.71 4.85 4.13
CA ARG A 119 8.61 6.02 4.09
C ARG A 119 9.51 6.09 5.32
N GLN A 120 8.95 5.85 6.51
CA GLN A 120 9.74 5.81 7.74
C GLN A 120 10.80 4.69 7.70
N LEU A 121 10.43 3.51 7.19
CA LEU A 121 11.36 2.38 7.00
C LEU A 121 12.43 2.69 5.94
N GLN A 122 12.06 3.30 4.80
CA GLN A 122 12.99 3.73 3.76
C GLN A 122 14.04 4.68 4.34
N HIS A 123 13.60 5.71 5.07
CA HIS A 123 14.48 6.66 5.72
C HIS A 123 15.42 5.99 6.73
N ALA A 124 14.88 5.19 7.65
CA ALA A 124 15.67 4.51 8.69
C ALA A 124 16.70 3.52 8.14
N LEU A 125 16.41 2.90 7.00
CA LEU A 125 17.28 1.92 6.36
C LEU A 125 18.21 2.54 5.31
N GLY A 126 18.11 3.84 5.04
CA GLY A 126 18.86 4.53 4.00
C GLY A 126 18.52 4.04 2.58
N LEU A 127 17.26 3.66 2.34
CA LEU A 127 16.77 3.14 1.07
C LEU A 127 16.22 4.25 0.18
N PRO A 128 16.16 4.03 -1.15
CA PRO A 128 15.49 4.94 -2.06
C PRO A 128 14.03 5.18 -1.71
N GLU A 129 13.59 6.40 -2.00
CA GLU A 129 12.25 6.89 -1.74
C GLU A 129 11.51 7.07 -3.08
N PRO A 130 10.62 6.14 -3.46
CA PRO A 130 9.96 6.18 -4.76
C PRO A 130 8.90 7.28 -4.82
N ARG A 131 8.52 7.65 -6.04
CA ARG A 131 7.38 8.54 -6.32
C ARG A 131 6.09 7.73 -6.20
N TYR A 132 5.07 8.29 -5.56
CA TYR A 132 3.79 7.62 -5.36
C TYR A 132 2.70 8.18 -6.27
N LEU A 133 1.84 7.30 -6.79
CA LEU A 133 0.55 7.63 -7.35
C LEU A 133 -0.47 6.63 -6.83
N HIS A 134 -1.40 7.08 -6.00
CA HIS A 134 -2.49 6.24 -5.54
C HIS A 134 -3.70 6.35 -6.47
N LEU A 135 -4.22 5.24 -6.97
CA LEU A 135 -5.35 5.17 -7.90
C LEU A 135 -6.69 5.07 -7.14
N PRO A 136 -7.77 5.69 -7.65
CA PRO A 136 -9.11 5.53 -7.11
C PRO A 136 -9.56 4.06 -7.08
N LEU A 137 -10.31 3.68 -6.06
CA LEU A 137 -10.87 2.33 -5.93
C LEU A 137 -12.22 2.23 -6.65
N ILE A 138 -12.44 1.16 -7.42
CA ILE A 138 -13.77 0.88 -7.94
C ILE A 138 -14.63 0.25 -6.84
N VAL A 139 -15.80 0.84 -6.60
CA VAL A 139 -16.80 0.39 -5.64
C VAL A 139 -18.12 0.12 -6.36
N ASN A 140 -18.88 -0.85 -5.85
CA ASN A 140 -20.22 -1.15 -6.37
C ASN A 140 -21.24 -0.07 -5.94
N ALA A 141 -22.50 -0.24 -6.35
CA ALA A 141 -23.59 0.69 -6.03
C ALA A 141 -23.84 0.88 -4.52
N SER A 142 -23.52 -0.11 -3.69
CA SER A 142 -23.60 -0.03 -2.23
C SER A 142 -22.35 0.55 -1.56
N GLY A 143 -21.35 0.99 -2.35
CA GLY A 143 -20.10 1.58 -1.85
C GLY A 143 -19.06 0.55 -1.38
N GLN A 144 -19.31 -0.75 -1.59
CA GLN A 144 -18.36 -1.80 -1.25
C GLN A 144 -17.29 -1.90 -2.34
N LYS A 145 -16.02 -2.04 -1.93
CA LYS A 145 -14.90 -2.24 -2.86
C LYS A 145 -15.14 -3.49 -3.71
N LEU A 146 -14.92 -3.42 -5.01
CA LEU A 146 -14.85 -4.63 -5.84
C LEU A 146 -13.62 -5.42 -5.41
N SER A 147 -13.83 -6.52 -4.70
CA SER A 147 -12.77 -7.39 -4.20
C SER A 147 -13.21 -8.84 -4.22
N LYS A 148 -12.25 -9.77 -4.24
CA LYS A 148 -12.53 -11.21 -4.12
C LYS A 148 -13.30 -11.55 -2.83
N GLN A 149 -13.06 -10.80 -1.75
CA GLN A 149 -13.80 -10.96 -0.49
C GLN A 149 -15.26 -10.53 -0.62
N ASN A 150 -15.57 -9.59 -1.52
CA ASN A 150 -16.92 -9.12 -1.82
C ASN A 150 -17.53 -9.84 -3.03
N LEU A 151 -17.05 -11.05 -3.36
CA LEU A 151 -17.55 -11.90 -4.43
C LEU A 151 -17.53 -11.25 -5.83
N ALA A 152 -16.61 -10.30 -6.06
CA ALA A 152 -16.41 -9.73 -7.39
C ALA A 152 -16.05 -10.86 -8.38
N PRO A 153 -16.70 -10.93 -9.55
CA PRO A 153 -16.38 -11.93 -10.57
C PRO A 153 -14.89 -11.89 -10.93
N ALA A 154 -14.31 -13.07 -11.17
CA ALA A 154 -12.96 -13.12 -11.72
C ALA A 154 -12.92 -12.46 -13.10
N LEU A 155 -11.80 -11.81 -13.42
CA LEU A 155 -11.59 -11.29 -14.76
C LEU A 155 -11.56 -12.45 -15.77
N PRO A 156 -12.21 -12.31 -16.93
CA PRO A 156 -12.12 -13.30 -17.98
C PRO A 156 -10.70 -13.36 -18.53
N VAL A 157 -10.33 -14.52 -19.09
CA VAL A 157 -9.03 -14.74 -19.75
C VAL A 157 -9.15 -14.84 -21.28
N VAL A 158 -10.39 -14.85 -21.80
CA VAL A 158 -10.65 -14.90 -23.24
C VAL A 158 -10.67 -13.48 -23.79
N ASP A 159 -9.85 -13.22 -24.80
CA ASP A 159 -9.62 -11.89 -25.37
C ASP A 159 -10.91 -11.12 -25.70
N ALA A 160 -11.89 -11.77 -26.32
CA ALA A 160 -13.18 -11.17 -26.65
C ALA A 160 -13.94 -10.60 -25.43
N ALA A 161 -13.81 -11.23 -24.26
CA ALA A 161 -14.43 -10.78 -23.01
C ALA A 161 -13.56 -9.75 -22.27
N VAL A 162 -12.24 -9.71 -22.52
CA VAL A 162 -11.31 -8.73 -21.93
C VAL A 162 -11.43 -7.36 -22.59
N ARG A 163 -11.58 -7.30 -23.91
CA ARG A 163 -11.66 -6.04 -24.69
C ARG A 163 -12.63 -4.99 -24.11
N PRO A 164 -13.91 -5.32 -23.79
CA PRO A 164 -14.82 -4.33 -23.22
C PRO A 164 -14.40 -3.88 -21.81
N LEU A 165 -13.82 -4.78 -21.00
CA LEU A 165 -13.36 -4.47 -19.64
C LEU A 165 -12.12 -3.57 -19.65
N LEU A 166 -11.18 -3.79 -20.58
CA LEU A 166 -10.00 -2.94 -20.73
C LEU A 166 -10.40 -1.52 -21.16
N TYR A 167 -11.33 -1.41 -22.12
CA TYR A 167 -11.89 -0.11 -22.51
C TYR A 167 -12.56 0.59 -21.31
N GLN A 168 -13.37 -0.15 -20.54
CA GLN A 168 -13.99 0.37 -19.31
C GLN A 168 -12.94 0.82 -18.27
N ALA A 169 -11.85 0.08 -18.10
CA ALA A 169 -10.75 0.47 -17.20
C ALA A 169 -10.10 1.79 -17.65
N LEU A 170 -9.86 1.98 -18.96
CA LEU A 170 -9.35 3.25 -19.50
C LEU A 170 -10.32 4.41 -19.27
N VAL A 171 -11.63 4.17 -19.42
CA VAL A 171 -12.68 5.16 -19.10
C VAL A 171 -12.69 5.47 -17.59
N ALA A 172 -12.61 4.46 -16.74
CA ALA A 172 -12.59 4.61 -15.28
C ALA A 172 -11.35 5.39 -14.80
N LEU A 173 -10.23 5.27 -15.52
CA LEU A 173 -9.00 6.04 -15.35
C LEU A 173 -9.05 7.42 -16.04
N ASP A 174 -10.21 7.89 -16.48
CA ASP A 174 -10.42 9.19 -17.16
C ASP A 174 -9.53 9.42 -18.41
N GLN A 175 -9.09 8.36 -19.10
CA GLN A 175 -8.16 8.48 -20.24
C GLN A 175 -8.84 8.95 -21.54
N LYS A 176 -10.18 8.96 -21.59
CA LYS A 176 -11.02 9.35 -22.76
C LYS A 176 -10.64 8.61 -24.06
N PRO A 177 -10.65 7.25 -24.08
CA PRO A 177 -10.42 6.49 -25.31
C PRO A 177 -11.52 6.76 -26.36
N PRO A 178 -11.20 6.77 -27.66
CA PRO A 178 -12.21 6.86 -28.71
C PRO A 178 -13.11 5.62 -28.68
N VAL A 179 -14.42 5.79 -28.94
CA VAL A 179 -15.41 4.70 -28.84
C VAL A 179 -15.08 3.49 -29.74
N THR A 180 -14.43 3.74 -30.88
CA THR A 180 -13.97 2.70 -31.80
C THR A 180 -12.97 1.74 -31.16
N LEU A 181 -12.21 2.19 -30.15
CA LEU A 181 -11.23 1.38 -29.43
C LEU A 181 -11.88 0.26 -28.61
N ARG A 182 -13.17 0.36 -28.27
CA ARG A 182 -13.89 -0.64 -27.49
C ARG A 182 -13.91 -2.03 -28.15
N LEU A 183 -13.91 -2.07 -29.49
CA LEU A 183 -13.95 -3.31 -30.28
C LEU A 183 -12.55 -3.75 -30.73
N ALA A 184 -11.54 -2.89 -30.59
CA ALA A 184 -10.16 -3.16 -30.95
C ALA A 184 -9.57 -4.29 -30.09
N THR A 185 -8.56 -4.96 -30.62
CA THR A 185 -7.82 -6.02 -29.90
C THR A 185 -7.17 -5.46 -28.65
N VAL A 186 -6.93 -6.31 -27.64
CA VAL A 186 -6.23 -5.90 -26.40
C VAL A 186 -4.91 -5.19 -26.71
N GLN A 187 -4.13 -5.69 -27.67
CA GLN A 187 -2.88 -5.08 -28.09
C GLN A 187 -3.05 -3.66 -28.63
N GLU A 188 -4.06 -3.42 -29.47
CA GLU A 188 -4.36 -2.08 -30.00
C GLU A 188 -4.82 -1.13 -28.89
N GLN A 189 -5.66 -1.59 -27.96
CA GLN A 189 -6.10 -0.79 -26.82
C GLN A 189 -4.93 -0.38 -25.93
N LEU A 190 -4.01 -1.31 -25.61
CA LEU A 190 -2.82 -1.02 -24.80
C LEU A 190 -1.84 -0.11 -25.55
N THR A 191 -1.64 -0.33 -26.84
CA THR A 191 -0.76 0.53 -27.68
C THR A 191 -1.28 1.96 -27.71
N TRP A 192 -2.59 2.14 -27.86
CA TRP A 192 -3.24 3.44 -27.75
C TRP A 192 -3.07 4.02 -26.33
N ALA A 193 -3.33 3.24 -25.29
CA ALA A 193 -3.25 3.68 -23.90
C ALA A 193 -1.84 4.19 -23.55
N ILE A 194 -0.78 3.47 -23.93
CA ILE A 194 0.61 3.87 -23.70
C ILE A 194 0.91 5.21 -24.36
N ARG A 195 0.49 5.39 -25.63
CA ARG A 195 0.75 6.62 -26.39
C ARG A 195 -0.01 7.83 -25.84
N HIS A 196 -1.21 7.61 -25.29
CA HIS A 196 -2.12 8.68 -24.90
C HIS A 196 -2.27 8.83 -23.37
N TRP A 197 -1.49 8.09 -22.58
CA TRP A 197 -1.58 8.09 -21.12
C TRP A 197 -1.34 9.48 -20.53
N GLN A 198 -2.31 9.95 -19.74
CA GLN A 198 -2.26 11.24 -19.05
C GLN A 198 -2.73 11.06 -17.61
N PRO A 199 -1.82 10.78 -16.66
CA PRO A 199 -2.18 10.53 -15.26
C PRO A 199 -2.83 11.75 -14.60
N GLN A 200 -2.49 12.96 -15.03
CA GLN A 200 -3.08 14.22 -14.56
C GLN A 200 -4.58 14.36 -14.90
N ARG A 201 -5.12 13.54 -15.82
CA ARG A 201 -6.56 13.52 -16.13
C ARG A 201 -7.38 12.79 -15.08
N ILE A 202 -6.75 11.90 -14.32
CA ILE A 202 -7.45 11.11 -13.31
C ILE A 202 -7.99 12.10 -12.27
N ARG A 203 -9.31 12.12 -12.11
CA ARG A 203 -9.96 12.92 -11.06
C ARG A 203 -9.57 12.41 -9.68
N ARG A 204 -9.26 13.36 -8.80
CA ARG A 204 -8.85 13.14 -7.39
C ARG A 204 -10.05 12.70 -6.55
N GLN A 205 -10.38 11.42 -6.62
CA GLN A 205 -11.45 10.80 -5.85
C GLN A 205 -10.93 9.49 -5.25
N ALA A 206 -11.15 9.25 -3.96
CA ALA A 206 -10.72 8.02 -3.30
C ALA A 206 -11.41 6.77 -3.88
N GLN A 207 -12.66 6.94 -4.31
CA GLN A 207 -13.53 5.87 -4.80
C GLN A 207 -14.28 6.31 -6.06
N ARG A 208 -14.62 5.35 -6.91
CA ARG A 208 -15.43 5.53 -8.12
C ARG A 208 -16.46 4.44 -8.18
N ARG A 209 -17.69 4.80 -8.55
CA ARG A 209 -18.73 3.82 -8.83
C ARG A 209 -18.45 3.17 -10.18
N GLU A 210 -18.68 1.86 -10.23
CA GLU A 210 -18.73 1.08 -11.48
C GLU A 210 -19.76 1.65 -12.46
#